data_AF-A0AAJ7DVE8-F1
#
_entry.id   AF-A0AAJ7DVE8-F1
#
_cell.length_a   1.000
_cell.length_b   1.000
_cell.length_c   1.000
_cell.angle_alpha   90.00
_cell.angle_beta   90.00
_cell.angle_gamma   90.00
#
_symmetry.space_group_name_H-M   'P 1'
#
loop_
_entity.id
_entity.type
_entity.pdbx_description
1 polymer ?
#
loop_
_entity_poly.entity_id
_entity_poly.type
_entity_poly.pdbx_seq_one_letter_code
_entity_poly.pdbx_strand_id
1 'polypeptide(L)'
;MIMQGIGLVMTALVLATLVIAENGFTVGRRIPGDDEIDIKTERARGPPDYALSYYKTYVGDNYRVITQVVIEEVANSGTYTAIIAGGPGHTYVTLAYVVPRYVEMNYRVSIYGKTPAFRKIL
;
A
#
# COMPACT_ATOMS: atom_id res chain seq x y z
N MET A 1 -37.83 -42.62 -9.29
CA MET A 1 -36.85 -42.10 -10.27
C MET A 1 -37.56 -40.97 -10.99
N ILE A 2 -37.23 -39.67 -10.94
CA ILE A 2 -35.99 -38.88 -10.76
C ILE A 2 -36.46 -37.55 -10.10
N MET A 3 -36.00 -37.14 -8.92
CA MET A 3 -34.98 -36.08 -8.63
C MET A 3 -35.23 -34.69 -9.26
N GLN A 4 -34.71 -33.65 -8.58
CA GLN A 4 -34.50 -32.22 -8.95
C GLN A 4 -35.53 -31.28 -8.28
N GLY A 5 -35.27 -30.52 -7.21
CA GLY A 5 -34.03 -29.93 -6.71
C GLY A 5 -33.83 -28.53 -7.31
N ILE A 6 -34.45 -27.49 -6.72
CA ILE A 6 -34.17 -26.08 -7.08
C ILE A 6 -33.87 -25.32 -5.79
N GLY A 7 -32.60 -25.36 -5.39
CA GLY A 7 -32.05 -24.46 -4.38
C GLY A 7 -31.80 -23.10 -5.02
N LEU A 8 -32.50 -22.08 -4.53
CA LEU A 8 -32.29 -20.70 -4.95
C LEU A 8 -31.01 -20.18 -4.29
N VAL A 9 -29.89 -20.19 -5.03
CA VAL A 9 -28.62 -19.60 -4.56
C VAL A 9 -28.68 -18.09 -4.86
N MET A 10 -28.88 -17.28 -3.82
CA MET A 10 -28.66 -15.83 -3.88
C MET A 10 -27.16 -15.56 -3.88
N THR A 11 -26.60 -15.28 -5.06
CA THR A 11 -25.21 -14.80 -5.17
C THR A 11 -25.20 -13.29 -4.91
N ALA A 12 -24.77 -12.89 -3.71
CA ALA A 12 -24.52 -11.49 -3.39
C ALA A 12 -23.27 -11.02 -4.14
N LEU A 13 -23.47 -10.15 -5.13
CA LEU A 13 -22.40 -9.49 -5.88
C LEU A 13 -21.85 -8.34 -5.02
N VAL A 14 -20.74 -8.57 -4.32
CA VAL A 14 -20.01 -7.50 -3.62
C VAL A 14 -19.17 -6.75 -4.67
N LEU A 15 -19.66 -5.60 -5.14
CA LEU A 15 -18.84 -4.64 -5.87
C LEU A 15 -17.86 -4.01 -4.88
N ALA A 16 -16.63 -4.52 -4.84
CA ALA A 16 -15.52 -3.81 -4.23
C ALA A 16 -15.25 -2.56 -5.08
N THR A 17 -15.65 -1.39 -4.59
CA THR A 17 -15.25 -0.11 -5.17
C THR A 17 -13.74 0.00 -5.03
N LEU A 18 -13.03 -0.18 -6.14
CA LEU A 18 -11.62 0.18 -6.25
C LEU A 18 -11.57 1.70 -6.09
N VAL A 19 -11.19 2.17 -4.90
CA VAL A 19 -10.86 3.57 -4.69
C VAL A 19 -9.61 3.82 -5.53
N ILE A 20 -9.78 4.48 -6.67
CA ILE A 20 -8.69 5.03 -7.46
C ILE A 20 -8.22 6.25 -6.65
N ALA A 21 -7.28 6.02 -5.72
CA ALA A 21 -6.70 7.07 -4.91
C ALA A 21 -5.80 7.94 -5.80
N GLU A 22 -5.84 9.25 -5.55
CA GLU A 22 -4.89 10.23 -6.08
C GLU A 22 -3.46 9.71 -5.94
N ASN A 23 -2.59 10.10 -6.86
CA ASN A 23 -1.30 9.46 -7.06
C ASN A 23 -0.45 9.39 -5.78
N GLY A 24 -0.65 10.27 -4.80
CA GLY A 24 -0.16 10.11 -3.43
C GLY A 24 -1.29 9.98 -2.40
N PHE A 25 -1.03 9.32 -1.27
CA PHE A 25 -2.00 9.17 -0.19
C PHE A 25 -1.33 9.01 1.17
N THR A 26 -2.11 9.24 2.23
CA THR A 26 -1.70 9.02 3.62
C THR A 26 -2.60 7.99 4.28
N VAL A 27 -2.01 6.99 4.94
CA VAL A 27 -2.75 5.98 5.72
C VAL A 27 -2.29 6.01 7.17
N GLY A 28 -3.23 5.99 8.09
CA GLY A 28 -2.96 6.09 9.53
C GLY A 28 -2.82 7.54 9.99
N ARG A 29 -2.18 7.74 11.14
CA ARG A 29 -2.00 9.07 11.74
C ARG A 29 -0.77 9.11 12.64
N ARG A 30 -0.15 10.29 12.76
CA ARG A 30 0.88 10.53 13.77
C ARG A 30 0.28 10.38 15.18
N ILE A 31 1.01 9.70 16.05
CA ILE A 31 0.73 9.53 17.47
C ILE A 31 1.85 10.21 18.27
N PRO A 32 1.58 10.79 19.45
CA PRO A 32 2.63 11.34 20.29
C PRO A 32 3.72 10.30 20.60
N GLY A 33 4.97 10.66 20.33
CA GLY A 33 6.13 9.77 20.43
C GLY A 33 6.42 8.94 19.17
N ASP A 34 5.80 9.27 18.03
CA ASP A 34 6.18 8.69 16.75
C ASP A 34 7.48 9.30 16.22
N ASP A 35 8.37 8.41 15.80
CA ASP A 35 9.57 8.76 15.05
C ASP A 35 9.33 8.56 13.56
N GLU A 36 10.17 9.21 12.76
CA GLU A 36 10.35 8.86 11.36
C GLU A 36 11.27 7.64 11.27
N ILE A 37 10.73 6.53 10.80
CA ILE A 37 11.44 5.25 10.75
C ILE A 37 12.24 5.13 9.46
N ASP A 38 11.64 5.54 8.34
CA ASP A 38 12.26 5.45 7.02
C ASP A 38 11.70 6.53 6.10
N ILE A 39 12.57 7.12 5.28
CA ILE A 39 12.18 7.93 4.13
C ILE A 39 12.93 7.39 2.93
N LYS A 40 12.17 7.05 1.89
CA LYS A 40 12.73 6.62 0.61
C LYS A 40 12.11 7.36 -0.56
N THR A 41 12.94 7.57 -1.58
CA THR A 41 12.46 8.03 -2.88
C THR A 41 12.47 6.84 -3.83
N GLU A 42 11.33 6.52 -4.42
CA GLU A 42 11.22 5.52 -5.47
C GLU A 42 11.11 6.17 -6.83
N ARG A 43 11.91 5.67 -7.77
CA ARG A 43 11.88 6.10 -9.15
C ARG A 43 11.85 4.90 -10.06
N ALA A 44 11.03 4.99 -11.09
CA ALA A 44 10.94 3.99 -12.14
C ALA A 44 10.50 4.68 -13.44
N ARG A 45 10.77 4.04 -14.58
CA ARG A 45 10.31 4.51 -15.88
C ARG A 45 9.57 3.38 -16.58
N GLY A 46 8.36 3.66 -17.05
CA GLY A 46 7.58 2.71 -17.81
C GLY A 46 8.21 2.45 -19.17
N PRO A 47 8.43 1.17 -19.57
CA PRO A 47 8.97 0.84 -20.87
C PRO A 47 7.98 1.22 -22.00
N PRO A 48 8.45 1.30 -23.24
CA PRO A 48 7.59 1.66 -24.38
C PRO A 48 6.49 0.62 -24.65
N ASP A 49 6.76 -0.65 -24.35
CA ASP A 49 5.94 -1.76 -24.84
C ASP A 49 4.82 -2.17 -23.87
N TYR A 50 4.93 -1.83 -22.58
CA TYR A 50 3.97 -2.24 -21.55
C TYR A 50 3.99 -1.33 -20.32
N ALA A 51 2.92 -1.36 -19.52
CA ALA A 51 2.91 -0.71 -18.22
C ALA A 51 3.71 -1.55 -17.22
N LEU A 52 4.69 -0.94 -16.55
CA LEU A 52 5.52 -1.61 -15.57
C LEU A 52 4.74 -1.71 -14.26
N SER A 53 4.52 -2.94 -13.78
CA SER A 53 3.92 -3.19 -12.46
C SER A 53 4.90 -3.94 -11.59
N TYR A 54 5.14 -3.46 -10.37
CA TYR A 54 6.03 -4.12 -9.42
C TYR A 54 5.62 -3.80 -7.99
N TYR A 55 6.14 -4.57 -7.03
CA TYR A 55 5.90 -4.35 -5.61
C TYR A 55 7.21 -4.14 -4.87
N LYS A 56 7.17 -3.37 -3.78
CA LYS A 56 8.30 -3.16 -2.89
C LYS A 56 7.85 -3.17 -1.45
N THR A 57 8.56 -3.91 -0.62
CA THR A 57 8.34 -3.95 0.83
C THR A 57 9.31 -3.01 1.53
N TYR A 58 8.75 -2.15 2.36
CA TYR A 58 9.47 -1.29 3.28
C TYR A 58 9.35 -1.89 4.66
N VAL A 59 10.49 -2.31 5.18
CA VAL A 59 10.62 -2.74 6.56
C VAL A 59 11.26 -1.57 7.29
N GLY A 60 10.65 -1.16 8.39
CA GLY A 60 11.23 -0.14 9.26
C GLY A 60 12.47 -0.67 9.97
N ASP A 61 12.58 -0.40 11.27
CA ASP A 61 13.67 -0.92 12.11
C ASP A 61 13.40 -2.32 12.69
N ASN A 62 12.31 -2.98 12.29
CA ASN A 62 11.78 -4.24 12.87
C ASN A 62 11.33 -4.19 14.33
N TYR A 63 11.43 -3.05 15.02
CA TYR A 63 11.07 -2.91 16.43
C TYR A 63 9.86 -2.00 16.63
N ARG A 64 9.78 -0.92 15.86
CA ARG A 64 8.68 0.04 15.89
C ARG A 64 7.54 -0.45 15.02
N VAL A 65 6.33 -0.24 15.52
CA VAL A 65 5.10 -0.49 14.79
C VAL A 65 4.77 0.77 14.00
N ILE A 66 4.49 0.61 12.72
CA ILE A 66 4.08 1.69 11.82
C ILE A 66 2.75 2.27 12.34
N THR A 67 2.67 3.59 12.42
CA THR A 67 1.46 4.33 12.82
C THR A 67 0.90 5.14 11.65
N GLN A 68 1.77 5.58 10.74
CA GLN A 68 1.41 6.30 9.54
C GLN A 68 2.36 5.99 8.39
N VAL A 69 1.81 5.89 7.19
CA VAL A 69 2.54 5.86 5.93
C VAL A 69 2.06 7.03 5.09
N VAL A 70 2.99 7.83 4.59
CA VAL A 70 2.73 8.97 3.71
C VAL A 70 3.43 8.69 2.39
N ILE A 71 2.67 8.68 1.29
CA ILE A 71 3.17 8.49 -0.06
C ILE A 71 2.84 9.75 -0.83
N GLU A 72 3.88 10.46 -1.27
CA GLU A 72 3.76 11.71 -2.01
C GLU A 72 4.30 11.48 -3.42
N GLU A 73 3.48 11.73 -4.44
CA GLU A 73 4.00 11.81 -5.80
C GLU A 73 4.74 13.15 -5.95
N VAL A 74 6.04 13.09 -6.23
CA VAL A 74 6.89 14.28 -6.34
C VAL A 74 6.65 15.01 -7.66
N ALA A 75 6.23 14.29 -8.70
CA ALA A 75 5.86 14.84 -10.00
C ALA A 75 4.57 14.18 -10.47
N ASN A 76 3.52 14.98 -10.73
CA ASN A 76 2.22 14.48 -11.14
C ASN A 76 2.27 13.79 -12.50
N SER A 77 2.61 12.51 -12.49
CA SER A 77 3.00 11.73 -13.66
C SER A 77 1.90 10.76 -14.11
N GLY A 78 0.83 10.63 -13.32
CA GLY A 78 -0.26 9.68 -13.59
C GLY A 78 0.12 8.25 -13.28
N THR A 79 1.10 8.06 -12.38
CA THR A 79 1.47 6.74 -11.86
C THR A 79 0.56 6.37 -10.70
N TYR A 80 0.37 5.08 -10.49
CA TYR A 80 -0.50 4.58 -9.44
C TYR A 80 0.30 3.84 -8.40
N THR A 81 -0.09 4.02 -7.14
CA THR A 81 0.46 3.26 -6.02
C THR A 81 -0.65 2.81 -5.09
N ALA A 82 -0.43 1.67 -4.43
CA ALA A 82 -1.37 1.11 -3.47
C ALA A 82 -0.64 0.30 -2.40
N ILE A 83 -1.12 0.34 -1.16
CA ILE A 83 -0.72 -0.64 -0.14
C ILE A 83 -1.38 -1.97 -0.46
N ILE A 84 -0.59 -3.03 -0.58
CA ILE A 84 -1.08 -4.40 -0.82
C ILE A 84 -0.88 -5.34 0.37
N ALA A 85 -0.02 -4.98 1.33
CA ALA A 85 0.16 -5.72 2.58
C ALA A 85 0.78 -4.84 3.68
N GLY A 86 0.56 -5.21 4.94
CA GLY A 86 1.11 -4.50 6.11
C GLY A 86 0.49 -3.12 6.33
N GLY A 87 1.30 -2.13 6.70
CA GLY A 87 0.88 -0.75 6.99
C GLY A 87 0.75 -0.47 8.49
N PRO A 88 -0.09 0.51 8.90
CA PRO A 88 -0.28 0.82 10.31
C PRO A 88 -0.63 -0.43 11.15
N GLY A 89 -0.02 -0.56 12.33
CA GLY A 89 -0.14 -1.75 13.18
C GLY A 89 0.87 -2.86 12.86
N HIS A 90 1.64 -2.75 11.78
CA HIS A 90 2.66 -3.72 11.37
C HIS A 90 4.06 -3.10 11.40
N THR A 91 5.11 -3.92 11.33
CA THR A 91 6.52 -3.46 11.24
C THR A 91 6.99 -3.25 9.79
N TYR A 92 6.11 -3.52 8.83
CA TYR A 92 6.38 -3.44 7.41
C TYR A 92 5.15 -2.94 6.64
N VAL A 93 5.39 -2.41 5.45
CA VAL A 93 4.35 -2.10 4.47
C VAL A 93 4.84 -2.50 3.07
N THR A 94 3.97 -3.11 2.28
CA THR A 94 4.26 -3.44 0.88
C THR A 94 3.42 -2.57 -0.03
N LEU A 95 4.09 -1.85 -0.92
CA LEU A 95 3.49 -1.00 -1.93
C LEU A 95 3.56 -1.69 -3.28
N ALA A 96 2.45 -1.69 -4.02
CA ALA A 96 2.42 -1.96 -5.45
C ALA A 96 2.48 -0.63 -6.21
N TYR A 97 3.19 -0.64 -7.32
CA TYR A 97 3.33 0.48 -8.24
C TYR A 97 2.92 0.04 -9.64
N VAL A 98 2.22 0.93 -10.34
CA VAL A 98 1.90 0.79 -11.76
C VAL A 98 2.36 2.05 -12.48
N VAL A 99 3.31 1.88 -13.40
CA VAL A 99 3.91 2.95 -14.19
C VAL A 99 3.47 2.80 -15.64
N PRO A 100 2.66 3.72 -16.18
CA PRO A 100 2.26 3.69 -17.59
C PRO A 100 3.47 3.80 -18.55
N ARG A 101 3.27 3.40 -19.80
CA ARG A 101 4.30 3.47 -20.84
C ARG A 101 4.83 4.89 -21.00
N TYR A 102 6.15 5.02 -21.15
CA TYR A 102 6.85 6.31 -21.33
C TYR A 102 6.75 7.29 -20.16
N VAL A 103 6.11 6.92 -19.05
CA VAL A 103 5.94 7.78 -17.87
C VAL A 103 7.09 7.54 -16.89
N GLU A 104 7.56 8.62 -16.28
CA GLU A 104 8.50 8.58 -15.15
C GLU A 104 7.76 8.68 -13.83
N MET A 105 7.95 7.68 -12.98
CA MET A 105 7.43 7.63 -11.63
C MET A 105 8.43 8.25 -10.66
N ASN A 106 7.96 9.08 -9.72
CA ASN A 106 8.78 9.59 -8.62
C ASN A 106 7.94 9.74 -7.35
N TYR A 107 8.13 8.83 -6.40
CA TYR A 107 7.44 8.82 -5.12
C TYR A 107 8.37 9.09 -3.97
N ARG A 108 7.94 9.90 -3.01
CA ARG A 108 8.50 9.93 -1.66
C ARG A 108 7.62 9.09 -0.75
N VAL A 109 8.21 8.09 -0.11
CA VAL A 109 7.57 7.22 0.87
C VAL A 109 8.15 7.55 2.23
N SER A 110 7.33 8.10 3.12
CA SER A 110 7.70 8.40 4.50
C SER A 110 6.93 7.47 5.44
N ILE A 111 7.66 6.78 6.31
CA ILE A 111 7.12 5.79 7.24
C ILE A 111 7.38 6.27 8.65
N TYR A 112 6.31 6.36 9.41
CA TYR A 112 6.32 6.80 10.80
C TYR A 112 5.86 5.67 11.71
N GLY A 113 6.42 5.64 12.90
CA GLY A 113 5.95 4.68 13.90
C GLY A 113 6.62 4.81 15.25
N LYS A 114 6.23 3.92 16.14
CA LYS A 114 6.52 4.03 17.57
C LYS A 114 6.83 2.68 18.16
N THR A 115 7.64 2.69 19.22
CA THR A 115 7.89 1.51 20.03
C THR A 115 6.57 1.00 20.63
N PRO A 116 6.22 -0.28 20.43
CA PRO A 116 4.99 -0.82 21.00
C PRO A 116 5.03 -0.74 22.53
N ALA A 117 3.88 -0.44 23.14
CA ALA A 117 3.76 -0.32 24.61
C ALA A 117 4.12 -1.63 25.34
N PHE A 118 3.99 -2.77 24.66
CA PHE A 118 4.33 -4.08 25.19
C PHE A 118 5.25 -4.79 24.21
N ARG A 119 6.41 -5.26 24.69
CA ARG A 119 7.26 -6.17 23.94
C ARG A 119 6.59 -7.54 23.95
N LYS A 120 6.32 -8.11 22.77
CA LYS A 120 5.82 -9.48 22.69
C LYS A 120 6.87 -10.39 23.33
N ILE A 121 6.52 -11.05 24.44
CA ILE A 121 7.35 -12.11 25.02
C ILE A 121 7.20 -13.29 24.06
N LEU A 122 8.30 -13.66 23.39
CA LEU A 122 8.39 -14.82 22.51
C LEU A 122 8.75 -16.07 23.33
#